data_AF-A0A8C5VGS0-F1
#
_entry.id   AF-A0A8C5VGS0-F1
#
_cell.length_a   1.000
_cell.length_b   1.000
_cell.length_c   1.000
_cell.angle_alpha   90.00
_cell.angle_beta   90.00
_cell.angle_gamma   90.00
#
_symmetry.space_group_name_H-M   'P 1'
#
loop_
_entity.id
_entity.type
_entity.pdbx_description
1 polymer ?
#
loop_
_entity_poly.entity_id
_entity_poly.type
_entity_poly.pdbx_seq_one_letter_code
_entity_poly.pdbx_strand_id
1 'polypeptide(L)'
;MAGVGPGGYAAEFVPPPECPVFEPSWEEFTDPLSFIGRIRPLAEKTGICKIRPPKDWQPPFACEVKSFRFTPRVQRLNELEAMTRVRLDFLDQLAKFWELQGSTLKIPVVERKILDLYALSKVRLVFELEV
;
A
#
# COMPACT_ATOMS: atom_id res chain seq x y z
N MET A 1 -11.95 -29.84 -0.71
CA MET A 1 -12.10 -29.81 -2.18
C MET A 1 -12.08 -28.34 -2.62
N ALA A 2 -10.90 -27.73 -2.73
CA ALA A 2 -10.74 -26.37 -3.23
C ALA A 2 -10.47 -26.45 -4.74
N GLY A 3 -11.30 -25.79 -5.54
CA GLY A 3 -11.17 -25.75 -7.00
C GLY A 3 -9.92 -24.97 -7.42
N VAL A 4 -9.04 -25.65 -8.17
CA VAL A 4 -7.84 -25.07 -8.77
C VAL A 4 -8.23 -24.48 -10.13
N GLY A 5 -8.25 -23.15 -10.24
CA GLY A 5 -8.30 -22.46 -11.52
C GLY A 5 -6.91 -22.44 -12.20
N PRO A 6 -6.82 -22.44 -13.53
CA PRO A 6 -5.56 -22.46 -14.25
C PRO A 6 -4.96 -21.04 -14.28
N GLY A 7 -4.23 -20.70 -13.22
CA GLY A 7 -3.57 -19.40 -13.04
C GLY A 7 -2.91 -19.35 -11.68
N GLY A 8 -1.86 -20.16 -11.50
CA GLY A 8 -1.23 -20.41 -10.22
C GLY A 8 -0.44 -19.22 -9.67
N TYR A 9 -1.12 -18.35 -8.93
CA TYR A 9 -0.50 -17.49 -7.91
C TYR A 9 -1.47 -17.34 -6.72
N ALA A 10 -1.87 -18.46 -6.11
CA ALA A 10 -2.40 -18.43 -4.75
C ALA A 10 -1.28 -18.90 -3.82
N ALA A 11 -0.28 -18.04 -3.62
CA ALA A 11 0.70 -18.28 -2.56
C ALA A 11 -0.06 -18.19 -1.22
N GLU A 12 0.00 -19.25 -0.41
CA GLU A 12 -0.54 -19.26 0.94
C GLU A 12 0.17 -18.18 1.78
N PHE A 13 -0.60 -17.43 2.58
CA PHE A 13 -0.04 -16.34 3.37
C PHE A 13 0.92 -16.87 4.43
N VAL A 14 2.16 -16.37 4.41
CA VAL A 14 3.16 -16.60 5.46
C VAL A 14 3.34 -15.30 6.24
N PRO A 15 3.04 -15.26 7.55
CA PRO A 15 3.24 -14.07 8.36
C PRO A 15 4.72 -13.62 8.35
N PRO A 16 5.01 -12.33 8.17
CA PRO A 16 6.37 -11.80 8.32
C PRO A 16 6.82 -11.83 9.80
N PRO A 17 8.13 -11.73 10.07
CA PRO A 17 8.62 -11.59 11.43
C PRO A 17 8.11 -10.29 12.09
N GLU A 18 7.87 -10.36 13.39
CA GLU A 18 7.42 -9.23 14.21
C GLU A 18 8.50 -8.14 14.33
N CYS A 19 8.08 -6.89 14.50
CA CYS A 19 8.97 -5.76 14.73
C CYS A 19 9.40 -5.65 16.20
N PRO A 20 10.54 -4.98 16.51
CA PRO A 20 11.00 -4.79 17.89
C PRO A 20 10.01 -3.96 18.70
N VAL A 21 9.87 -4.33 19.98
CA VAL A 21 9.00 -3.66 20.96
C VAL A 21 9.85 -3.03 22.05
N PHE A 22 9.56 -1.77 22.37
CA PHE A 22 10.25 -1.02 23.42
C PHE A 22 9.26 -0.58 24.51
N GLU A 23 9.65 -0.77 25.77
CA GLU A 23 8.86 -0.40 26.95
C GLU A 23 9.67 0.60 27.79
N PRO A 24 9.59 1.92 27.50
CA PRO A 24 10.33 2.94 28.24
C PRO A 24 9.98 2.96 29.73
N SER A 25 10.97 3.30 30.55
CA SER A 25 10.72 3.77 31.91
C SER A 25 10.03 5.13 31.91
N TRP A 26 9.51 5.59 33.05
CA TRP A 26 8.93 6.94 33.17
C TRP A 26 9.92 8.06 32.82
N GLU A 27 11.19 7.89 33.23
CA GLU A 27 12.27 8.84 32.91
C GLU A 27 12.51 8.89 31.40
N GLU A 28 12.60 7.73 30.76
CA GLU A 28 12.79 7.61 29.31
C GLU A 28 11.57 8.11 28.52
N PHE A 29 10.36 7.95 29.06
CA PHE A 29 9.12 8.39 28.43
C PHE A 29 8.90 9.91 28.50
N THR A 30 9.68 10.61 29.33
CA THR A 30 9.57 12.06 29.52
C THR A 30 10.05 12.85 28.31
N ASP A 31 11.10 12.37 27.61
CA ASP A 31 11.59 12.96 26.36
C ASP A 31 11.50 11.95 25.20
N PRO A 32 10.40 11.96 24.43
CA PRO A 32 10.18 11.04 23.33
C PRO A 32 11.25 11.11 22.23
N LEU A 33 11.79 12.29 21.91
CA LEU A 33 12.74 12.43 20.81
C LEU A 33 14.09 11.84 21.19
N SER A 34 14.53 12.07 22.43
CA SER A 34 15.74 11.45 22.97
C SER A 34 15.61 9.93 23.04
N PHE A 35 14.45 9.42 23.48
CA PHE A 35 14.18 7.99 23.48
C PHE A 35 14.20 7.37 22.08
N ILE A 36 13.56 8.03 21.09
CA ILE A 36 13.59 7.61 19.69
C ILE A 36 15.02 7.59 19.16
N GLY A 37 15.82 8.62 19.48
CA GLY A 37 17.23 8.68 19.12
C GLY A 37 18.04 7.51 19.67
N ARG A 38 17.76 7.10 20.92
CA ARG A 38 18.40 5.95 21.57
C ARG A 38 18.07 4.62 20.90
N ILE A 39 16.80 4.40 20.51
CA ILE A 39 16.37 3.15 19.89
C ILE A 39 16.61 3.09 18.37
N ARG A 40 16.89 4.23 17.73
CA ARG A 40 17.12 4.35 16.27
C ARG A 40 18.07 3.29 15.71
N PRO A 41 19.27 3.03 16.27
CA PRO A 41 20.20 2.04 15.71
C PRO A 41 19.65 0.60 15.62
N LEU A 42 18.62 0.29 16.42
CA LEU A 42 17.93 -1.00 16.42
C LEU A 42 16.70 -0.97 15.50
N ALA A 43 15.84 0.04 15.66
CA ALA A 43 14.57 0.16 14.94
C ALA A 43 14.75 0.49 13.44
N GLU A 44 15.82 1.20 13.08
CA GLU A 44 16.10 1.59 11.69
C GLU A 44 16.32 0.35 10.79
N LYS A 45 16.86 -0.74 11.36
CA LYS A 45 17.08 -2.00 10.63
C LYS A 45 15.80 -2.69 10.19
N THR A 46 14.70 -2.47 10.93
CA THR A 46 13.38 -3.07 10.65
C THR A 46 12.43 -2.11 9.95
N GLY A 47 12.80 -0.83 9.80
CA GLY A 47 11.97 0.23 9.22
C GLY A 47 10.79 0.68 10.11
N ILE A 48 10.28 -0.21 10.97
CA ILE A 48 9.23 0.06 11.95
C ILE A 48 9.59 -0.54 13.32
N CYS A 49 9.03 0.04 14.39
CA CYS A 49 9.06 -0.50 15.74
C CYS A 49 7.76 -0.16 16.49
N LYS A 50 7.51 -0.84 17.61
CA LYS A 50 6.37 -0.58 18.50
C LYS A 50 6.86 -0.06 19.85
N ILE A 51 6.28 1.03 20.32
CA ILE A 51 6.56 1.57 21.66
C ILE A 51 5.30 1.36 22.52
N ARG A 52 5.46 0.73 23.68
CA ARG A 52 4.39 0.59 24.68
C ARG A 52 4.65 1.57 25.81
N PRO A 53 3.79 2.56 26.04
CA PRO A 53 3.98 3.51 27.14
C PRO A 53 3.90 2.81 28.51
N PRO A 54 4.36 3.46 29.60
CA PRO A 54 4.17 2.96 30.95
C PRO A 54 2.70 2.64 31.24
N LYS A 55 2.43 1.57 32.01
CA LYS A 55 1.07 1.04 32.22
C LYS A 55 0.10 2.04 32.86
N ASP A 56 0.60 2.94 33.68
CA ASP A 56 -0.24 3.96 34.33
C ASP A 56 -0.48 5.20 33.44
N TRP A 57 0.16 5.26 32.27
CA TRP A 57 -0.12 6.28 31.27
C TRP A 57 -1.36 5.90 30.45
N GLN A 58 -2.52 6.39 30.87
CA GLN A 58 -3.81 6.11 30.24
C GLN A 58 -4.54 7.44 29.98
N PRO A 59 -4.22 8.13 28.86
CA PRO A 59 -4.88 9.39 28.54
C PRO A 59 -6.37 9.15 28.26
N PRO A 60 -7.27 10.02 28.74
CA PRO A 60 -8.69 9.91 28.43
C PRO A 60 -8.91 10.18 26.93
N PHE A 61 -9.88 9.47 26.34
CA PHE A 61 -10.29 9.75 24.98
C PHE A 61 -11.12 11.04 24.94
N ALA A 62 -10.62 12.05 24.22
CA ALA A 62 -11.23 13.39 24.24
C ALA A 62 -12.46 13.54 23.33
N CYS A 63 -12.65 12.64 22.36
CA CYS A 63 -13.74 12.78 21.38
C CYS A 63 -15.04 12.14 21.89
N GLU A 64 -16.15 12.86 21.74
CA GLU A 64 -17.47 12.32 22.04
C GLU A 64 -17.96 11.42 20.90
N VAL A 65 -17.97 10.10 21.15
CA VAL A 65 -18.30 9.09 20.14
C VAL A 65 -19.72 9.24 19.58
N LYS A 66 -20.68 9.70 20.40
CA LYS A 66 -22.09 9.80 20.00
C LYS A 66 -22.37 10.93 19.00
N SER A 67 -21.57 11.99 19.05
CA SER A 67 -21.72 13.17 18.19
C SER A 67 -20.71 13.18 17.03
N PHE A 68 -19.72 12.28 17.04
CA PHE A 68 -18.70 12.17 16.00
C PHE A 68 -19.28 11.66 14.67
N ARG A 69 -19.21 12.50 13.63
CA ARG A 69 -19.63 12.14 12.26
C ARG A 69 -18.46 12.28 11.29
N PHE A 70 -18.29 11.28 10.44
CA PHE A 70 -17.33 11.31 9.34
C PHE A 70 -17.92 10.57 8.13
N THR A 71 -17.49 10.95 6.93
CA THR A 71 -17.87 10.24 5.70
C THR A 71 -16.91 9.07 5.50
N PRO A 72 -17.39 7.80 5.55
CA PRO A 72 -16.53 6.65 5.35
C PRO A 72 -16.06 6.55 3.89
N ARG A 73 -14.90 5.90 3.68
CA ARG A 73 -14.41 5.53 2.34
C ARG A 73 -14.63 4.03 2.12
N VAL A 74 -15.13 3.67 0.94
CA VAL A 74 -15.27 2.27 0.52
C VAL A 74 -13.93 1.75 -0.01
N GLN A 75 -13.48 0.59 0.47
CA GLN A 75 -12.24 -0.05 0.04
C GLN A 75 -12.54 -1.46 -0.49
N ARG A 76 -12.43 -1.66 -1.80
CA ARG A 76 -12.63 -2.95 -2.46
C ARG A 76 -11.32 -3.72 -2.48
N LEU A 77 -11.21 -4.79 -1.68
CA LEU A 77 -9.96 -5.54 -1.49
C LEU A 77 -9.41 -6.13 -2.80
N ASN A 78 -10.30 -6.59 -3.69
CA ASN A 78 -9.93 -7.13 -5.00
C ASN A 78 -9.31 -6.09 -5.94
N GLU A 79 -9.51 -4.80 -5.66
CA GLU A 79 -9.01 -3.66 -6.45
C GLU A 79 -7.91 -2.89 -5.69
N LEU A 80 -7.45 -3.43 -4.55
CA LEU A 80 -6.56 -2.73 -3.63
C LEU A 80 -5.07 -2.87 -3.98
N GLU A 81 -4.71 -3.78 -4.88
CA GLU A 81 -3.33 -3.94 -5.32
C GLU A 81 -2.82 -2.62 -5.93
N ALA A 82 -1.74 -2.08 -5.37
CA ALA A 82 -1.17 -0.80 -5.82
C ALA A 82 -0.78 -0.84 -7.31
N MET A 83 -0.34 -1.99 -7.80
CA MET A 83 -0.10 -2.25 -9.22
C MET A 83 -1.37 -2.10 -10.06
N THR A 84 -2.50 -2.59 -9.56
CA THR A 84 -3.80 -2.53 -10.24
C THR A 84 -4.35 -1.10 -10.26
N ARG A 85 -4.16 -0.31 -9.19
CA ARG A 85 -4.53 1.12 -9.19
C ARG A 85 -3.74 1.94 -10.21
N VAL A 86 -2.42 1.81 -10.22
CA VAL A 86 -1.58 2.55 -11.18
C VAL A 86 -1.90 2.14 -12.63
N ARG A 87 -2.21 0.85 -12.85
CA ARG A 87 -2.69 0.36 -14.16
C ARG A 87 -4.02 0.98 -14.56
N LEU A 88 -4.99 1.05 -13.65
CA LEU A 88 -6.30 1.64 -13.92
C LEU A 88 -6.21 3.14 -14.20
N ASP A 89 -5.42 3.88 -13.41
CA ASP A 89 -5.20 5.32 -13.62
C ASP A 89 -4.53 5.59 -14.98
N PHE A 90 -3.55 4.77 -15.37
CA PHE A 90 -2.93 4.86 -16.70
C PHE A 90 -3.93 4.63 -17.83
N LEU A 91 -4.77 3.59 -17.72
CA LEU A 91 -5.78 3.28 -18.74
C LEU A 91 -6.85 4.38 -18.83
N ASP A 92 -7.27 4.96 -17.71
CA ASP A 92 -8.21 6.07 -17.65
C ASP A 92 -7.66 7.35 -18.33
N GLN A 93 -6.40 7.70 -18.04
CA GLN A 93 -5.73 8.82 -18.71
C GLN A 93 -5.56 8.58 -20.22
N LEU A 94 -5.19 7.36 -20.60
CA LEU A 94 -5.04 6.99 -22.01
C LEU A 94 -6.39 7.05 -22.74
N ALA A 95 -7.48 6.58 -22.12
CA ALA A 95 -8.81 6.66 -22.70
C ALA A 95 -9.23 8.12 -22.94
N LYS A 96 -9.06 8.99 -21.94
CA LYS A 96 -9.33 10.43 -22.05
C LYS A 96 -8.52 11.10 -23.16
N PHE A 97 -7.26 10.72 -23.31
CA PHE A 97 -6.41 11.22 -24.39
C PHE A 97 -6.99 10.89 -25.77
N TRP A 98 -7.39 9.64 -26.00
CA TRP A 98 -7.97 9.24 -27.28
C TRP A 98 -9.31 9.92 -27.55
N GLU A 99 -10.16 10.05 -26.53
CA GLU A 99 -11.44 10.77 -26.66
C GLU A 99 -11.23 12.22 -27.09
N LEU A 100 -10.23 12.91 -26.53
CA LEU A 100 -9.86 14.27 -26.95
C LEU A 100 -9.38 14.33 -28.41
N GLN A 101 -8.77 13.26 -28.91
CA GLN A 101 -8.36 13.15 -30.33
C GLN A 101 -9.50 12.71 -31.25
N GLY A 102 -10.73 12.55 -30.73
CA GLY A 102 -11.90 12.13 -31.50
C GLY A 102 -11.93 10.63 -31.84
N SER A 103 -11.19 9.80 -31.09
CA SER A 103 -11.13 8.35 -31.28
C SER A 103 -11.40 7.62 -29.97
N THR A 104 -11.98 6.42 -30.04
CA THR A 104 -12.21 5.60 -28.85
C THR A 104 -11.03 4.66 -28.64
N LEU A 105 -10.48 4.61 -27.43
CA LEU A 105 -9.43 3.64 -27.07
C LEU A 105 -9.95 2.21 -27.28
N LYS A 106 -9.33 1.47 -28.20
CA LYS A 106 -9.58 0.05 -28.44
C LYS A 106 -8.38 -0.77 -27.97
N ILE A 107 -8.58 -1.59 -26.95
CA ILE A 107 -7.51 -2.45 -26.42
C ILE A 107 -7.44 -3.72 -27.28
N PRO A 108 -6.31 -4.02 -27.93
CA PRO A 108 -6.17 -5.20 -28.78
C PRO A 108 -6.04 -6.48 -27.95
N VAL A 109 -6.42 -7.61 -28.55
CA VAL A 109 -6.23 -8.95 -27.99
C VAL A 109 -5.06 -9.63 -28.68
N VAL A 110 -4.07 -10.06 -27.90
CA VAL A 110 -2.87 -10.78 -28.35
C VAL A 110 -2.86 -12.14 -27.67
N GLU A 111 -2.67 -13.23 -28.42
CA GLU A 111 -2.67 -14.60 -27.87
C GLU A 111 -3.88 -14.93 -26.99
N ARG A 112 -5.08 -14.49 -27.42
CA ARG A 112 -6.35 -14.67 -26.69
C ARG A 112 -6.42 -13.97 -25.32
N LYS A 113 -5.48 -13.07 -25.02
CA LYS A 113 -5.48 -12.22 -23.82
C LYS A 113 -5.52 -10.75 -24.22
N ILE A 114 -6.18 -9.93 -23.41
CA ILE A 114 -6.18 -8.47 -23.59
C ILE A 114 -4.75 -7.97 -23.36
N LEU A 115 -4.25 -7.12 -24.26
CA LEU A 115 -2.91 -6.56 -24.15
C LEU A 115 -2.81 -5.61 -22.94
N ASP A 116 -1.83 -5.85 -22.06
CA ASP A 116 -1.53 -4.94 -20.94
C ASP A 116 -0.74 -3.72 -21.46
N LEU A 117 -1.47 -2.64 -21.75
CA LEU A 117 -0.89 -1.40 -22.27
C LEU A 117 0.02 -0.69 -21.26
N TYR A 118 -0.20 -0.88 -19.97
CA TYR A 118 0.65 -0.27 -18.92
C TYR A 118 2.00 -0.99 -18.84
N ALA A 119 1.99 -2.33 -18.87
CA ALA A 119 3.23 -3.10 -18.92
C ALA A 119 4.01 -2.81 -20.22
N LEU A 120 3.31 -2.72 -21.36
CA LEU A 120 3.94 -2.43 -22.65
C LEU A 120 4.58 -1.03 -22.70
N SER A 121 3.88 0.00 -22.19
CA SER A 121 4.41 1.37 -22.18
C SER A 121 5.65 1.48 -21.29
N LYS A 122 5.66 0.80 -20.14
CA LYS A 122 6.82 0.70 -19.25
C LYS A 122 8.03 0.06 -19.93
N VAL A 123 7.84 -1.07 -20.60
CA VAL A 123 8.93 -1.77 -21.29
C VAL A 123 9.52 -0.91 -22.40
N ARG A 124 8.66 -0.28 -23.22
CA ARG A 124 9.11 0.59 -24.31
C ARG A 124 9.89 1.81 -23.80
N LEU A 125 9.43 2.48 -22.74
CA LEU A 125 10.13 3.61 -22.14
C LEU A 125 11.50 3.23 -21.57
N VAL A 126 11.65 2.01 -21.05
CA VAL A 126 12.96 1.51 -20.58
C VAL A 126 13.90 1.29 -21.76
N PHE A 127 13.44 0.65 -22.84
CA PHE A 127 14.26 0.45 -24.04
C PHE A 127 14.63 1.75 -24.77
N GLU A 128 13.81 2.80 -24.67
CA GLU A 128 14.06 4.11 -25.29
C GLU A 128 15.02 4.99 -24.48
N LEU A 129 15.27 4.65 -23.20
CA LEU A 129 16.23 5.33 -22.31
C LEU A 129 17.61 4.64 -22.25
N GLU A 130 17.75 3.43 -22.81
CA GLU A 130 19.00 2.66 -22.85
C GLU A 130 19.72 2.75 -24.23
N VAL A 131 19.36 3.72 -25.07
CA VAL A 131 20.01 4.01 -26.38
C VAL A 131 20.53 5.44 -26.42
#